data_AF-A0A1H9GWN8-F1
#
_entry.id   AF-A0A1H9GWN8-F1
#
_cell.length_a   1.000
_cell.length_b   1.000
_cell.length_c   1.000
_cell.angle_alpha   90.00
_cell.angle_beta   90.00
_cell.angle_gamma   90.00
#
_symmetry.space_group_name_H-M   'P 1'
#
loop_
_entity.id
_entity.type
_entity.pdbx_description
1 polymer ?
#
loop_
_entity_poly.entity_id
_entity_poly.type
_entity_poly.pdbx_seq_one_letter_code
_entity_poly.pdbx_strand_id
1 'polypeptide(L)'
;MATQLNLPIGVQAFSKIRTGGFYYVDKTPYLHQLIDEGSYYFLSRPRRFGKSLLLDTLKELFEANEPLFRGLYIHDRWDWKTRHPVIRISFADGVMSSRRALDQHIEELLREHSQRLGITLSNESIQGRFRELITGTYQQHGQRVVVLIDEYDKPILDNITDADVARELREGLKNLYSVLKDADPHLKFCLLTGVSKFSKVSLFSGLNNLRDITLSRDYGALCGYTDE
;
A
#
# COMPACT_ATOMS: atom_id res chain seq x y z
N MET A 1 -15.17 13.32 33.33
CA MET A 1 -16.08 13.26 32.17
C MET A 1 -15.31 12.60 31.04
N ALA A 2 -15.83 11.54 30.44
CA ALA A 2 -15.17 10.93 29.27
C ALA A 2 -15.23 11.95 28.13
N THR A 3 -14.07 12.32 27.58
CA THR A 3 -14.00 13.23 26.44
C THR A 3 -14.65 12.55 25.24
N GLN A 4 -15.75 13.11 24.75
CA GLN A 4 -16.46 12.56 23.58
C GLN A 4 -15.59 12.75 22.34
N LEU A 5 -15.11 11.65 21.76
CA LEU A 5 -14.31 11.67 20.54
C LEU A 5 -15.21 11.77 19.31
N ASN A 6 -14.66 12.23 18.19
CA ASN A 6 -15.36 12.32 16.90
C ASN A 6 -15.16 11.04 16.08
N LEU A 7 -16.14 10.70 15.22
CA LEU A 7 -15.94 9.67 14.21
C LEU A 7 -15.05 10.22 13.08
N PRO A 8 -14.03 9.49 12.61
CA PRO A 8 -13.08 9.96 11.59
C PRO A 8 -13.67 9.87 10.17
N ILE A 9 -14.79 10.55 9.92
CA ILE A 9 -15.47 10.53 8.61
C ILE A 9 -14.59 11.25 7.58
N GLY A 10 -14.16 10.51 6.54
CA GLY A 10 -13.29 11.05 5.48
C GLY A 10 -11.84 11.26 5.89
N VAL A 11 -11.46 10.92 7.14
CA VAL A 11 -10.07 11.01 7.60
C VAL A 11 -9.37 9.69 7.33
N GLN A 12 -8.37 9.71 6.45
CA GLN A 12 -7.60 8.52 6.08
C GLN A 12 -6.20 8.49 6.70
N ALA A 13 -5.74 9.63 7.23
CA ALA A 13 -4.44 9.73 7.88
C ALA A 13 -4.52 9.23 9.32
N PHE A 14 -3.83 8.13 9.62
CA PHE A 14 -3.73 7.53 10.94
C PHE A 14 -3.23 8.53 11.97
N SER A 15 -2.21 9.33 11.62
CA SER A 15 -1.68 10.39 12.49
C SER A 15 -2.75 11.40 12.92
N LYS A 16 -3.60 11.86 11.98
CA LYS A 16 -4.72 12.78 12.28
C LYS A 16 -5.75 12.14 13.20
N ILE A 17 -6.05 10.84 13.03
CA ILE A 17 -6.99 10.14 13.90
C ILE A 17 -6.42 10.06 15.33
N ARG A 18 -5.14 9.69 15.46
CA ARG A 18 -4.48 9.50 16.75
C ARG A 18 -4.23 10.79 17.53
N THR A 19 -4.01 11.92 16.85
CA THR A 19 -3.74 13.22 17.50
C THR A 19 -4.94 14.17 17.52
N GLY A 20 -5.95 13.94 16.69
CA GLY A 20 -7.07 14.87 16.45
C GLY A 20 -8.34 14.62 17.26
N GLY A 21 -8.30 13.75 18.29
CA GLY A 21 -9.47 13.46 19.11
C GLY A 21 -10.55 12.63 18.39
N PHE A 22 -10.13 11.67 17.58
CA PHE A 22 -11.03 10.75 16.87
C PHE A 22 -11.05 9.36 17.50
N TYR A 23 -12.15 8.63 17.32
CA TYR A 23 -12.20 7.20 17.59
C TYR A 23 -11.31 6.44 16.59
N TYR A 24 -10.51 5.51 17.10
CA TYR A 24 -9.74 4.55 16.31
C TYR A 24 -10.01 3.16 16.85
N VAL A 25 -10.51 2.27 15.99
CA VAL A 25 -10.64 0.84 16.32
C VAL A 25 -9.28 0.19 16.11
N ASP A 26 -8.74 -0.42 17.16
CA ASP A 26 -7.42 -1.00 17.09
C ASP A 26 -7.37 -2.25 16.21
N LYS A 27 -6.83 -2.10 15.00
CA LYS A 27 -6.58 -3.20 14.05
C LYS A 27 -5.14 -3.71 14.09
N THR A 28 -4.32 -3.20 15.00
CA THR A 28 -2.91 -3.56 15.08
C THR A 28 -2.63 -5.01 15.49
N PRO A 29 -3.52 -5.76 16.18
CA PRO A 29 -3.34 -7.22 16.33
C PRO A 29 -3.27 -7.96 14.99
N TYR A 30 -4.16 -7.60 14.05
CA TYR A 30 -4.16 -8.21 12.72
C TYR A 30 -2.93 -7.80 11.91
N LEU A 31 -2.45 -6.56 12.05
CA LEU A 31 -1.22 -6.12 11.39
C LEU A 31 -0.01 -6.90 11.89
N HIS A 32 0.08 -7.12 13.20
CA HIS A 32 1.16 -7.88 13.81
C HIS A 32 1.19 -9.32 13.24
N GLN A 33 0.06 -10.02 13.29
CA GLN A 33 -0.07 -11.36 12.73
C GLN A 33 0.30 -11.41 11.23
N LEU A 34 -0.20 -10.45 10.45
CA LEU A 34 0.00 -10.40 9.01
C LEU A 34 1.47 -10.18 8.66
N ILE A 35 2.20 -9.35 9.42
CA ILE A 35 3.63 -9.09 9.21
C ILE A 35 4.50 -10.29 9.62
N ASP A 36 4.09 -11.06 10.64
CA ASP A 36 4.80 -12.25 11.10
C ASP A 36 4.61 -13.46 10.17
N GLU A 37 3.42 -13.61 9.59
CA GLU A 37 3.08 -14.77 8.75
C GLU A 37 3.66 -14.71 7.34
N GLY A 38 4.05 -13.52 6.86
CA GLY A 38 4.51 -13.37 5.48
C GLY A 38 4.73 -11.93 5.04
N SER A 39 5.05 -11.76 3.75
CA SER A 39 5.50 -10.48 3.21
C SER A 39 4.69 -9.98 2.02
N TYR A 40 3.83 -10.78 1.38
CA TYR A 40 3.14 -10.40 0.14
C TYR A 40 1.65 -10.66 0.23
N TYR A 41 0.88 -9.58 0.25
CA TYR A 41 -0.55 -9.66 0.50
C TYR A 41 -1.37 -8.88 -0.52
N PHE A 42 -2.58 -9.40 -0.76
CA PHE A 42 -3.60 -8.77 -1.57
C PHE A 42 -4.92 -8.69 -0.80
N LEU A 43 -5.51 -7.50 -0.77
CA LEU A 43 -6.80 -7.24 -0.12
C LEU A 43 -7.75 -6.49 -1.07
N SER A 44 -8.76 -7.19 -1.58
CA SER A 44 -9.90 -6.58 -2.27
C SER A 44 -11.04 -6.36 -1.28
N ARG A 45 -11.53 -5.12 -1.16
CA ARG A 45 -12.76 -4.79 -0.41
C ARG A 45 -13.49 -3.64 -1.09
N PRO A 46 -14.81 -3.50 -0.91
CA PRO A 46 -15.57 -2.39 -1.49
C PRO A 46 -14.99 -1.01 -1.13
N ARG A 47 -15.37 0.01 -1.90
CA ARG A 47 -14.93 1.40 -1.64
C ARG A 47 -15.37 1.83 -0.23
N ARG A 48 -14.58 2.70 0.41
CA ARG A 48 -14.82 3.26 1.75
C ARG A 48 -14.79 2.26 2.92
N PHE A 49 -14.24 1.06 2.73
CA PHE A 49 -14.06 0.07 3.80
C PHE A 49 -12.85 0.31 4.72
N GLY A 50 -12.10 1.41 4.57
CA GLY A 50 -10.94 1.73 5.43
C GLY A 50 -9.58 1.22 4.93
N LYS A 51 -9.48 0.78 3.67
CA LYS A 51 -8.22 0.29 3.06
C LYS A 51 -7.10 1.33 3.09
N SER A 52 -7.40 2.58 2.73
CA SER A 52 -6.41 3.66 2.72
C SER A 52 -5.91 4.01 4.13
N LEU A 53 -6.77 3.90 5.15
CA LEU A 53 -6.38 4.04 6.57
C LEU A 53 -5.53 2.85 7.03
N LEU A 54 -5.85 1.63 6.60
CA LEU A 54 -5.02 0.46 6.87
C LEU A 54 -3.60 0.63 6.32
N LEU A 55 -3.48 1.06 5.06
CA LEU A 55 -2.18 1.34 4.43
C LEU A 55 -1.43 2.46 5.14
N ASP A 56 -2.13 3.52 5.56
CA ASP A 56 -1.53 4.60 6.33
C ASP A 56 -1.03 4.12 7.70
N THR A 57 -1.80 3.29 8.39
CA THR A 57 -1.40 2.67 9.67
C THR A 57 -0.16 1.81 9.50
N LEU A 58 -0.10 0.99 8.44
CA LEU A 58 1.08 0.19 8.11
C LEU A 58 2.30 1.06 7.80
N LYS A 59 2.14 2.15 7.03
CA LYS A 59 3.22 3.11 6.77
C LYS A 59 3.79 3.63 8.09
N GLU A 60 2.94 4.18 8.96
CA GLU A 60 3.35 4.78 10.22
C GLU A 60 4.00 3.75 11.16
N LEU A 61 3.55 2.50 11.12
CA LEU A 61 4.12 1.39 11.89
C LEU A 61 5.53 1.04 11.41
N PHE A 62 5.71 0.82 10.09
CA PHE A 62 7.00 0.46 9.51
C PHE A 62 8.02 1.60 9.58
N GLU A 63 7.58 2.86 9.52
CA GLU A 63 8.43 4.03 9.74
C GLU A 63 8.77 4.25 11.23
N ALA A 64 8.28 3.39 12.13
CA ALA A 64 8.48 3.42 13.58
C ALA A 64 8.04 4.73 14.26
N ASN A 65 6.87 5.25 13.89
CA ASN A 65 6.28 6.44 14.52
C ASN A 65 5.58 6.09 15.85
N GLU A 66 6.37 5.59 16.81
CA GLU A 66 5.95 5.05 18.11
C GLU A 66 4.85 5.88 18.83
N PRO A 67 4.93 7.22 18.93
CA PRO A 67 3.92 7.98 19.68
C PRO A 67 2.48 7.78 19.20
N LEU A 68 2.29 7.46 17.91
CA LEU A 68 0.97 7.20 17.34
C LEU A 68 0.36 5.88 17.82
N PHE A 69 1.19 4.92 18.24
CA PHE A 69 0.77 3.57 18.59
C PHE A 69 0.59 3.35 20.09
N ARG A 70 0.93 4.33 20.94
CA ARG A 70 0.74 4.23 22.39
C ARG A 70 -0.69 3.87 22.75
N GLY A 71 -0.84 2.84 23.60
CA GLY A 71 -2.14 2.31 24.02
C GLY A 71 -2.84 1.40 23.00
N LEU A 72 -2.19 1.08 21.88
CA LEU A 72 -2.64 0.04 20.95
C LEU A 72 -1.91 -1.27 21.24
N TYR A 73 -2.50 -2.39 20.82
CA TYR A 73 -1.98 -3.74 21.02
C TYR A 73 -0.53 -3.90 20.56
N ILE A 74 -0.16 -3.30 19.44
CA ILE A 74 1.18 -3.47 18.86
C ILE A 74 2.29 -2.69 19.58
N HIS A 75 1.95 -1.75 20.48
CA HIS A 75 2.94 -0.83 21.07
C HIS A 75 4.10 -1.57 21.75
N ASP A 76 3.81 -2.53 22.62
CA ASP A 76 4.84 -3.30 23.33
C ASP A 76 5.36 -4.52 22.55
N ARG A 77 4.89 -4.70 21.31
CA ARG A 77 5.17 -5.88 20.47
C ARG A 77 5.95 -5.54 19.20
N TRP A 78 6.24 -4.27 18.98
CA TRP A 78 6.98 -3.79 17.81
C TRP A 78 8.37 -3.28 18.19
N ASP A 79 9.36 -3.54 17.33
CA ASP A 79 10.70 -2.97 17.50
C ASP A 79 10.75 -1.54 16.94
N TRP A 80 10.54 -0.55 17.81
CA TRP A 80 10.59 0.87 17.45
C TRP A 80 11.98 1.40 17.08
N LYS A 81 13.05 0.62 17.28
CA LYS A 81 14.41 1.00 16.85
C LYS A 81 14.65 0.74 15.37
N THR A 82 13.90 -0.21 14.79
CA THR A 82 14.04 -0.59 13.39
C THR A 82 13.04 0.17 12.55
N ARG A 83 13.56 1.01 11.64
CA ARG A 83 12.76 1.76 10.66
C ARG A 83 12.91 1.15 9.27
N HIS A 84 11.79 0.88 8.61
CA HIS A 84 11.77 0.46 7.23
C HIS A 84 11.33 1.63 6.33
N PRO A 85 12.05 1.93 5.24
CA PRO A 85 11.58 2.93 4.29
C PRO A 85 10.35 2.40 3.55
N VAL A 86 9.34 3.25 3.41
CA VAL A 86 8.06 2.91 2.79
C VAL A 86 7.91 3.63 1.45
N ILE A 87 7.55 2.92 0.39
CA ILE A 87 7.10 3.45 -0.90
C ILE A 87 5.59 3.22 -0.98
N ARG A 88 4.79 4.28 -1.19
CA ARG A 88 3.33 4.20 -1.19
C ARG A 88 2.76 4.75 -2.50
N ILE A 89 2.34 3.85 -3.38
CA ILE A 89 1.77 4.17 -4.69
C ILE A 89 0.24 4.16 -4.56
N SER A 90 -0.43 5.22 -5.00
CA SER A 90 -1.89 5.29 -4.99
C SER A 90 -2.40 5.73 -6.35
N PHE A 91 -3.32 4.95 -6.93
CA PHE A 91 -4.03 5.33 -8.16
C PHE A 91 -5.40 5.95 -7.86
N ALA A 92 -5.65 6.33 -6.60
CA ALA A 92 -6.93 6.88 -6.18
C ALA A 92 -7.21 8.27 -6.79
N ASP A 93 -6.19 9.02 -7.21
CA ASP A 93 -6.34 10.35 -7.79
C ASP A 93 -6.43 10.33 -9.32
N GLY A 94 -7.28 11.20 -9.88
CA GLY A 94 -7.50 11.32 -11.32
C GLY A 94 -8.23 10.14 -11.98
N VAL A 95 -8.41 10.26 -13.29
CA VAL A 95 -8.89 9.21 -14.21
C VAL A 95 -7.85 9.05 -15.31
N MET A 96 -7.31 7.84 -15.45
CA MET A 96 -6.28 7.55 -16.44
C MET A 96 -6.94 7.03 -17.71
N SER A 97 -7.18 7.90 -18.70
CA SER A 97 -7.92 7.56 -19.92
C SER A 97 -7.05 7.04 -21.07
N SER A 98 -5.74 6.89 -20.88
CA SER A 98 -4.82 6.36 -21.91
C SER A 98 -3.55 5.79 -21.29
N ARG A 99 -2.83 4.96 -22.04
CA ARG A 99 -1.53 4.44 -21.62
C ARG A 99 -0.52 5.55 -21.29
N ARG A 100 -0.50 6.62 -22.10
CA ARG A 100 0.38 7.77 -21.88
C ARG A 100 0.08 8.48 -20.56
N ALA A 101 -1.20 8.67 -20.23
CA ALA A 101 -1.62 9.29 -18.97
C ALA A 101 -1.21 8.45 -17.75
N LEU A 102 -1.39 7.13 -17.84
CA LEU A 102 -0.92 6.20 -16.80
C LEU A 102 0.60 6.27 -16.62
N ASP A 103 1.36 6.21 -17.71
CA ASP A 103 2.83 6.22 -17.65
C ASP A 103 3.34 7.53 -17.04
N GLN A 104 2.78 8.68 -17.44
CA GLN A 104 3.10 9.98 -16.85
C GLN A 104 2.79 10.02 -15.34
N HIS A 105 1.62 9.54 -14.93
CA HIS A 105 1.24 9.53 -13.51
C HIS A 105 2.18 8.64 -12.68
N ILE A 106 2.58 7.48 -13.20
CA ILE A 106 3.54 6.60 -12.55
C ILE A 106 4.90 7.31 -12.41
N GLU A 107 5.38 7.99 -13.46
CA GLU A 107 6.63 8.75 -13.40
C GLU A 107 6.61 9.85 -12.34
N GLU A 108 5.49 10.55 -12.20
CA GLU A 108 5.28 11.57 -11.16
C GLU A 108 5.38 10.96 -9.75
N LEU A 109 4.70 9.82 -9.51
CA LEU A 109 4.76 9.09 -8.24
C LEU A 109 6.18 8.59 -7.93
N LEU A 110 6.89 8.05 -8.93
CA LEU A 110 8.26 7.58 -8.76
C LEU A 110 9.21 8.74 -8.43
N ARG A 111 9.05 9.89 -9.08
CA ARG A 111 9.84 11.10 -8.82
C ARG A 111 9.58 11.66 -7.43
N GLU A 112 8.33 11.70 -6.98
CA GLU A 112 8.00 12.16 -5.63
C GLU A 112 8.70 11.28 -4.57
N HIS A 113 8.63 9.97 -4.74
CA HIS A 113 9.29 9.04 -3.82
C HIS A 113 10.82 9.10 -3.92
N SER A 114 11.38 9.27 -5.12
CA SER A 114 12.83 9.39 -5.28
C SER A 114 13.34 10.63 -4.55
N GLN A 115 12.64 11.77 -4.66
CA GLN A 115 12.98 12.99 -3.94
C GLN A 115 12.86 12.81 -2.43
N ARG A 116 11.75 12.25 -1.94
CA ARG A 116 11.52 12.03 -0.50
C ARG A 116 12.55 11.08 0.13
N LEU A 117 12.94 10.04 -0.61
CA LEU A 117 13.86 9.01 -0.13
C LEU A 117 15.33 9.31 -0.47
N GLY A 118 15.60 10.37 -1.24
CA GLY A 118 16.95 10.78 -1.65
C GLY A 118 17.59 9.89 -2.73
N ILE A 119 16.78 9.21 -3.55
CA ILE A 119 17.27 8.26 -4.56
C ILE A 119 17.35 8.91 -5.94
N THR A 120 18.49 8.74 -6.59
CA THR A 120 18.67 9.12 -7.99
C THR A 120 18.15 8.02 -8.91
N LEU A 121 17.28 8.39 -9.84
CA LEU A 121 16.77 7.49 -10.86
C LEU A 121 17.51 7.79 -12.18
N SER A 122 18.19 6.79 -12.73
CA SER A 122 19.02 6.94 -13.93
C SER A 122 18.45 6.19 -15.15
N ASN A 123 17.63 5.18 -14.91
CA ASN A 123 16.94 4.45 -15.97
C ASN A 123 15.88 5.31 -16.66
N GLU A 124 15.60 4.99 -17.92
CA GLU A 124 14.56 5.66 -18.71
C GLU A 124 13.19 4.98 -18.52
N SER A 125 13.15 3.64 -18.49
CA SER A 125 11.89 2.91 -18.37
C SER A 125 11.28 3.01 -16.98
N ILE A 126 9.95 3.02 -16.91
CA ILE A 126 9.20 3.00 -15.64
C ILE A 126 9.63 1.83 -14.74
N GLN A 127 9.83 0.63 -15.31
CA GLN A 127 10.26 -0.53 -14.54
C GLN A 127 11.66 -0.36 -14.00
N GLY A 128 12.57 0.14 -14.83
CA GLY A 128 13.96 0.40 -14.44
C GLY A 128 14.03 1.44 -13.32
N ARG A 129 13.24 2.51 -13.42
CA ARG A 129 13.13 3.55 -12.38
C ARG A 129 12.53 3.02 -11.09
N PHE A 130 11.47 2.21 -11.16
CA PHE A 130 10.88 1.63 -9.97
C PHE A 130 11.82 0.63 -9.29
N ARG A 131 12.56 -0.15 -10.08
CA ARG A 131 13.60 -1.05 -9.59
C ARG A 131 14.70 -0.27 -8.88
N GLU A 132 15.23 0.78 -9.50
CA GLU A 132 16.23 1.68 -8.89
C GLU A 132 15.72 2.31 -7.61
N LEU A 133 14.46 2.74 -7.57
CA LEU A 133 13.87 3.30 -6.37
C LEU A 133 13.91 2.29 -5.22
N ILE A 134 13.52 1.03 -5.45
CA ILE A 134 13.55 -0.01 -4.42
C ILE A 134 14.99 -0.37 -4.03
N THR A 135 15.85 -0.69 -5.00
CA THR A 135 17.22 -1.13 -4.72
C THR A 135 18.08 -0.03 -4.11
N GLY A 136 17.96 1.19 -4.63
CA GLY A 136 18.65 2.37 -4.12
C GLY A 136 18.17 2.74 -2.73
N THR A 137 16.87 2.65 -2.45
CA THR A 137 16.34 2.87 -1.10
C THR A 137 16.91 1.84 -0.11
N TYR A 138 16.94 0.56 -0.49
CA TYR A 138 17.57 -0.47 0.34
C TYR A 138 19.05 -0.18 0.61
N GLN A 139 19.82 0.18 -0.42
CA GLN A 139 21.24 0.47 -0.30
C GLN A 139 21.52 1.71 0.56
N GLN A 140 20.74 2.78 0.40
CA GLN A 140 20.95 4.03 1.11
C GLN A 140 20.53 3.96 2.59
N HIS A 141 19.40 3.30 2.88
CA HIS A 141 18.84 3.25 4.23
C HIS A 141 19.25 2.00 5.01
N GLY A 142 19.91 1.03 4.35
CA GLY A 142 20.38 -0.22 4.95
C GLY A 142 19.27 -1.15 5.44
N GLN A 143 18.02 -0.89 5.05
CA GLN A 143 16.83 -1.57 5.53
C GLN A 143 15.94 -1.98 4.35
N ARG A 144 15.38 -3.20 4.44
CA ARG A 144 14.46 -3.71 3.43
C ARG A 144 13.22 -2.82 3.29
N VAL A 145 12.77 -2.62 2.07
CA VAL A 145 11.77 -1.62 1.67
C VAL A 145 10.36 -2.19 1.79
N VAL A 146 9.43 -1.36 2.24
CA VAL A 146 8.01 -1.69 2.29
C VAL A 146 7.30 -1.03 1.10
N VAL A 147 6.53 -1.80 0.33
CA VAL A 147 5.78 -1.28 -0.82
C VAL A 147 4.28 -1.43 -0.60
N LEU A 148 3.57 -0.30 -0.51
CA LEU A 148 2.13 -0.25 -0.29
C LEU A 148 1.45 0.30 -1.55
N ILE A 149 0.48 -0.42 -2.11
CA ILE A 149 -0.22 -0.01 -3.34
C ILE A 149 -1.72 0.09 -3.06
N ASP A 150 -2.28 1.29 -3.24
CA ASP A 150 -3.71 1.56 -3.10
C ASP A 150 -4.39 1.66 -4.47
N GLU A 151 -5.63 1.16 -4.55
CA GLU A 151 -6.47 1.14 -5.76
C GLU A 151 -5.73 0.60 -7.01
N TYR A 152 -5.02 -0.52 -6.87
CA TYR A 152 -4.16 -1.10 -7.92
C TYR A 152 -4.86 -1.35 -9.27
N ASP A 153 -6.18 -1.54 -9.25
CA ASP A 153 -7.01 -1.87 -10.40
C ASP A 153 -7.85 -0.71 -10.90
N LYS A 154 -7.87 0.43 -10.20
CA LYS A 154 -8.71 1.57 -10.54
C LYS A 154 -8.53 2.06 -11.99
N PRO A 155 -7.30 2.22 -12.54
CA PRO A 155 -7.14 2.64 -13.93
C PRO A 155 -7.85 1.72 -14.92
N ILE A 156 -7.89 0.41 -14.66
CA ILE A 156 -8.59 -0.56 -15.50
C ILE A 156 -10.11 -0.45 -15.30
N LEU A 157 -10.57 -0.34 -14.05
CA LEU A 157 -11.99 -0.31 -13.72
C LEU A 157 -12.68 0.97 -14.24
N ASP A 158 -12.00 2.11 -14.20
CA ASP A 158 -12.55 3.37 -14.69
C ASP A 158 -12.75 3.37 -16.22
N ASN A 159 -12.05 2.48 -16.94
CA ASN A 159 -12.11 2.35 -18.39
C ASN A 159 -12.72 1.01 -18.84
N ILE A 160 -13.45 0.31 -17.97
CA ILE A 160 -13.93 -1.06 -18.25
C ILE A 160 -14.88 -1.15 -19.46
N THR A 161 -15.51 -0.04 -19.83
CA THR A 161 -16.38 0.06 -21.02
C THR A 161 -15.61 0.20 -22.33
N ASP A 162 -14.33 0.58 -22.27
CA ASP A 162 -13.42 0.64 -23.42
C ASP A 162 -12.39 -0.48 -23.31
N ALA A 163 -12.63 -1.57 -24.02
CA ALA A 163 -11.83 -2.78 -23.92
C ALA A 163 -10.37 -2.57 -24.35
N ASP A 164 -10.10 -1.70 -25.32
CA ASP A 164 -8.76 -1.46 -25.82
C ASP A 164 -7.95 -0.60 -24.85
N VAL A 165 -8.55 0.49 -24.35
CA VAL A 165 -7.90 1.33 -23.31
C VAL A 165 -7.65 0.50 -22.05
N ALA A 166 -8.65 -0.26 -21.58
CA ALA A 166 -8.48 -1.11 -20.40
C ALA A 166 -7.38 -2.16 -20.58
N ARG A 167 -7.21 -2.71 -21.80
CA ARG A 167 -6.13 -3.66 -22.13
C ARG A 167 -4.76 -2.99 -22.09
N GLU A 168 -4.61 -1.80 -22.68
CA GLU A 168 -3.34 -1.07 -22.66
C GLU A 168 -2.92 -0.65 -21.24
N LEU A 169 -3.88 -0.16 -20.44
CA LEU A 169 -3.64 0.20 -19.04
C LEU A 169 -3.24 -1.02 -18.21
N ARG A 170 -3.88 -2.16 -18.44
CA ARG A 170 -3.53 -3.42 -17.79
C ARG A 170 -2.08 -3.82 -18.10
N GLU A 171 -1.64 -3.72 -19.35
CA GLU A 171 -0.25 -4.04 -19.71
C GLU A 171 0.74 -3.05 -19.08
N GLY A 172 0.39 -1.76 -18.98
CA GLY A 172 1.20 -0.77 -18.26
C GLY A 172 1.37 -1.10 -16.77
N LEU A 173 0.26 -1.39 -16.09
CA LEU A 173 0.27 -1.78 -14.67
C LEU A 173 1.01 -3.09 -14.43
N LYS A 174 0.81 -4.09 -15.30
CA LYS A 174 1.54 -5.37 -15.25
C LYS A 174 3.04 -5.13 -15.34
N ASN A 175 3.45 -4.22 -16.21
CA ASN A 175 4.85 -3.87 -16.39
C ASN A 175 5.43 -3.25 -15.10
N LEU A 176 4.73 -2.29 -14.48
CA LEU A 176 5.11 -1.71 -13.18
C LEU A 176 5.25 -2.79 -12.08
N TYR A 177 4.23 -3.63 -11.90
CA TYR A 177 4.19 -4.59 -10.79
C TYR A 177 5.14 -5.78 -10.97
N SER A 178 5.56 -6.08 -12.20
CA SER A 178 6.55 -7.12 -12.48
C SER A 178 7.86 -6.93 -11.71
N VAL A 179 8.24 -5.68 -11.44
CA VAL A 179 9.46 -5.31 -10.71
C VAL A 179 9.50 -5.91 -9.30
N LEU A 180 8.36 -6.06 -8.65
CA LEU A 180 8.27 -6.54 -7.27
C LEU A 180 8.79 -7.98 -7.12
N LYS A 181 8.71 -8.79 -8.18
CA LYS A 181 9.21 -10.16 -8.17
C LYS A 181 10.73 -10.22 -8.03
N ASP A 182 11.44 -9.47 -8.87
CA ASP A 182 12.91 -9.46 -8.88
C ASP A 182 13.48 -8.67 -7.70
N ALA A 183 12.69 -7.75 -7.15
CA ALA A 183 13.07 -6.93 -6.01
C ALA A 183 12.93 -7.65 -4.65
N ASP A 184 12.45 -8.90 -4.60
CA ASP A 184 12.19 -9.66 -3.37
C ASP A 184 13.32 -9.61 -2.31
N PRO A 185 14.61 -9.76 -2.66
CA PRO A 185 15.70 -9.66 -1.68
C PRO A 185 15.76 -8.31 -0.94
N HIS A 186 15.23 -7.25 -1.54
CA HIS A 186 15.23 -5.89 -1.04
C HIS A 186 13.91 -5.50 -0.37
N LEU A 187 12.88 -6.35 -0.45
CA LEU A 187 11.55 -6.07 0.09
C LEU A 187 11.36 -6.68 1.48
N LYS A 188 10.79 -5.90 2.40
CA LYS A 188 10.36 -6.36 3.73
C LYS A 188 8.92 -6.84 3.67
N PHE A 189 8.08 -6.06 2.99
CA PHE A 189 6.64 -6.22 3.00
C PHE A 189 6.00 -5.54 1.79
N CYS A 190 4.96 -6.16 1.24
CA CYS A 190 4.17 -5.64 0.15
C CYS A 190 2.67 -5.93 0.37
N LEU A 191 1.85 -4.89 0.31
CA LEU A 191 0.39 -5.02 0.35
C LEU A 191 -0.25 -4.21 -0.77
N LEU A 192 -1.05 -4.91 -1.56
CA LEU A 192 -1.85 -4.33 -2.63
C LEU A 192 -3.31 -4.34 -2.23
N THR A 193 -3.99 -3.21 -2.43
CA THR A 193 -5.40 -3.08 -2.15
C THR A 193 -6.17 -2.56 -3.35
N GLY A 194 -7.44 -2.97 -3.47
CA GLY A 194 -8.30 -2.55 -4.57
C GLY A 194 -9.75 -2.99 -4.37
N VAL A 195 -10.52 -2.97 -5.45
CA VAL A 195 -11.96 -3.31 -5.41
C VAL A 195 -12.24 -4.67 -6.04
N SER A 196 -11.61 -4.99 -7.17
CA SER A 196 -11.85 -6.20 -7.95
C SER A 196 -10.72 -7.21 -7.81
N LYS A 197 -11.07 -8.50 -7.85
CA LYS A 197 -10.11 -9.62 -7.94
C LYS A 197 -9.75 -9.97 -9.38
N PHE A 198 -10.57 -9.57 -10.35
CA PHE A 198 -10.41 -9.96 -11.75
C PHE A 198 -9.05 -9.52 -12.30
N SER A 199 -8.62 -8.31 -11.94
CA SER A 199 -7.34 -7.75 -12.35
C SER A 199 -6.16 -8.50 -11.74
N LYS A 200 -6.32 -9.19 -10.60
CA LYS A 200 -5.24 -9.93 -9.93
C LYS A 200 -4.68 -11.05 -10.81
N VAL A 201 -5.56 -11.86 -11.41
CA VAL A 201 -5.18 -13.03 -12.22
C VAL A 201 -4.34 -12.61 -13.43
N SER A 202 -4.64 -11.46 -14.03
CA SER A 202 -3.93 -10.95 -15.20
C SER A 202 -2.68 -10.12 -14.88
N LEU A 203 -2.68 -9.40 -13.75
CA LEU A 203 -1.59 -8.45 -13.41
C LEU A 203 -0.43 -9.12 -12.66
N PHE A 204 -0.70 -10.18 -11.90
CA PHE A 204 0.29 -10.78 -10.99
C PHE A 204 0.59 -12.24 -11.30
N SER A 205 0.40 -12.68 -12.54
CA SER A 205 0.72 -14.05 -12.95
C SER A 205 2.19 -14.43 -12.73
N GLY A 206 3.09 -13.46 -12.54
CA GLY A 206 4.49 -13.68 -12.19
C GLY A 206 4.83 -13.60 -10.70
N LEU A 207 3.91 -13.13 -9.85
CA LEU A 207 4.12 -12.85 -8.42
C LEU A 207 3.58 -14.04 -7.60
N ASN A 208 4.34 -15.14 -7.62
CA ASN A 208 3.88 -16.46 -7.15
C ASN A 208 3.54 -16.53 -5.65
N ASN A 209 3.95 -15.54 -4.85
CA ASN A 209 3.80 -15.55 -3.39
C ASN A 209 2.68 -14.60 -2.89
N LEU A 210 1.87 -14.02 -3.78
CA LEU A 210 0.85 -13.04 -3.40
C LEU A 210 -0.39 -13.68 -2.75
N ARG A 211 -0.43 -13.72 -1.42
CA ARG A 211 -1.53 -14.29 -0.63
C ARG A 211 -2.77 -13.39 -0.68
N ASP A 212 -3.90 -13.93 -1.19
CA ASP A 212 -5.20 -13.24 -1.13
C ASP A 212 -5.82 -13.41 0.27
N ILE A 213 -5.97 -12.30 1.00
CA ILE A 213 -6.58 -12.30 2.34
C ILE A 213 -8.02 -11.76 2.34
N THR A 214 -8.59 -11.47 1.17
CA THR A 214 -9.92 -10.85 1.02
C THR A 214 -11.04 -11.60 1.77
N LEU A 215 -11.02 -12.93 1.70
CA LEU A 215 -12.01 -13.83 2.30
C LEU A 215 -11.42 -14.67 3.46
N SER A 216 -10.24 -14.29 3.95
CA SER A 216 -9.66 -14.97 5.10
C SER A 216 -10.50 -14.70 6.34
N ARG A 217 -10.84 -15.75 7.09
CA ARG A 217 -11.55 -15.62 8.37
C ARG A 217 -10.69 -14.86 9.38
N ASP A 218 -9.40 -15.16 9.41
CA ASP A 218 -8.42 -14.55 10.34
C ASP A 218 -8.27 -13.04 10.10
N TYR A 219 -8.52 -12.56 8.88
CA TYR A 219 -8.41 -11.16 8.48
C TYR A 219 -9.77 -10.51 8.17
N GLY A 220 -10.88 -11.13 8.60
CA GLY A 220 -12.24 -10.67 8.30
C GLY A 220 -12.52 -9.25 8.81
N ALA A 221 -11.98 -8.92 9.98
CA ALA A 221 -12.14 -7.63 10.66
C ALA A 221 -10.95 -6.67 10.49
N LEU A 222 -10.03 -6.97 9.56
CA LEU A 222 -8.85 -6.14 9.26
C LEU A 222 -9.21 -4.71 8.84
N CYS A 223 -10.39 -4.51 8.26
CA CYS A 223 -10.93 -3.20 7.96
C CYS A 223 -12.40 -3.08 8.39
N GLY A 224 -12.84 -1.85 8.64
CA GLY A 224 -14.20 -1.55 9.09
C GLY A 224 -14.39 -1.70 10.61
N TYR A 225 -15.62 -1.50 11.04
CA TYR A 225 -16.05 -1.65 12.43
C TYR A 225 -16.56 -3.07 12.66
N THR A 226 -16.32 -3.57 13.86
CA THR A 226 -17.02 -4.71 14.43
C THR A 226 -18.22 -4.18 15.22
N ASP A 227 -19.22 -5.04 15.47
CA ASP A 227 -20.39 -4.66 16.28
C ASP A 227 -20.02 -4.45 17.77
N GLU A 228 -18.87 -4.99 18.19
CA GLU A 228 -18.16 -4.71 19.44
C GLU A 228 -17.22 -3.51 19.29
#